data_AF-A0AAD4VHW7-F1
#
_entry.id   AF-A0AAD4VHW7-F1
#
_cell.length_a   1.000
_cell.length_b   1.000
_cell.length_c   1.000
_cell.angle_alpha   90.00
_cell.angle_beta   90.00
_cell.angle_gamma   90.00
#
_symmetry.space_group_name_H-M   'P 1'
#
loop_
_entity.id
_entity.type
_entity.pdbx_description
1 polymer ?
#
loop_
_entity_poly.entity_id
_entity_poly.type
_entity_poly.pdbx_seq_one_letter_code
_entity_poly.pdbx_strand_id
1 'polypeptide(L)'
;MGKHQEDEEKEEEKRDEEKEEEKEKEDEEKHDDKVIEVGDYSNMEAPSSLKTLCRYVETTLLPEDKILQFTIDKEVFGGERDTFLLPEDITQFAGMEEIGATVLAVYMRYLHDVLKQANMCSMVGFIDPATVSANSGTIADR
;
A
#
# COMPACT_ATOMS: atom_id res chain seq x y z
N MET A 1 -29.46 -28.83 37.18
CA MET A 1 -28.53 -29.43 36.21
C MET A 1 -27.83 -28.40 35.32
N GLY A 2 -27.91 -27.08 35.59
CA GLY A 2 -27.44 -26.05 34.63
C GLY A 2 -26.06 -25.43 34.85
N LYS A 3 -25.33 -25.76 35.92
CA LYS A 3 -24.00 -25.15 36.17
C LYS A 3 -22.86 -25.76 35.36
N HIS A 4 -22.91 -27.06 35.09
CA HIS A 4 -21.88 -27.73 34.29
C HIS A 4 -21.92 -27.37 32.81
N GLN A 5 -23.09 -26.96 32.29
CA GLN A 5 -23.24 -26.59 30.88
C GLN A 5 -22.69 -25.18 30.59
N GLU A 6 -22.91 -24.21 31.48
CA GLU A 6 -22.35 -22.86 31.35
C GLU A 6 -20.82 -22.83 31.51
N ASP A 7 -20.27 -23.72 32.34
CA ASP A 7 -18.82 -23.82 32.53
C ASP A 7 -18.11 -24.44 31.30
N GLU A 8 -18.77 -25.38 30.60
CA GLU A 8 -18.25 -25.97 29.35
C GLU A 8 -18.29 -24.97 28.17
N GLU A 9 -19.39 -24.22 27.98
CA GLU A 9 -19.49 -23.21 26.91
C GLU A 9 -18.42 -22.11 27.07
N LYS A 10 -18.14 -21.71 28.31
CA LYS A 10 -17.14 -20.68 28.61
C LYS A 10 -15.69 -21.17 28.45
N GLU A 11 -15.45 -22.47 28.61
CA GLU A 11 -14.15 -23.08 28.29
C GLU A 11 -13.95 -23.22 26.78
N GLU A 12 -15.02 -23.45 26.02
CA GLU A 12 -15.00 -23.54 24.56
C GLU A 12 -14.73 -22.17 23.92
N GLU A 13 -15.43 -21.09 24.34
CA GLU A 13 -15.17 -19.73 23.86
C GLU A 13 -13.72 -19.29 24.07
N LYS A 14 -13.14 -19.58 25.24
CA LYS A 14 -11.73 -19.23 25.53
C LYS A 14 -10.74 -19.97 24.65
N ARG A 15 -11.04 -21.23 24.28
CA ARG A 15 -10.20 -22.02 23.37
C ARG A 15 -10.27 -21.50 21.94
N ASP A 16 -11.42 -20.98 21.54
CA ASP A 16 -11.59 -20.40 20.21
C ASP A 16 -10.91 -19.03 20.12
N GLU A 17 -10.99 -18.19 21.17
CA GLU A 17 -10.23 -16.93 21.26
C GLU A 17 -8.71 -17.16 21.22
N GLU A 18 -8.19 -18.14 21.98
CA GLU A 18 -6.75 -18.47 21.95
C GLU A 18 -6.29 -18.95 20.55
N LYS A 19 -7.13 -19.71 19.84
CA LYS A 19 -6.84 -20.15 18.48
C LYS A 19 -6.88 -19.01 17.47
N GLU A 20 -7.78 -18.05 17.61
CA GLU A 20 -7.81 -16.87 16.74
C GLU A 20 -6.58 -15.99 16.96
N GLU A 21 -6.18 -15.74 18.21
CA GLU A 21 -4.93 -15.00 18.51
C GLU A 21 -3.67 -15.70 17.98
N GLU A 22 -3.58 -17.03 18.08
CA GLU A 22 -2.44 -17.77 17.53
C GLU A 22 -2.38 -17.68 16.01
N LYS A 23 -3.54 -17.64 15.35
CA LYS A 23 -3.65 -17.53 13.89
C LYS A 23 -3.29 -16.13 13.39
N GLU A 24 -3.70 -15.08 14.11
CA GLU A 24 -3.30 -13.69 13.81
C GLU A 24 -1.79 -13.50 13.98
N LYS A 25 -1.17 -14.12 15.01
CA LYS A 25 0.29 -14.08 15.21
C LYS A 25 1.05 -14.87 14.15
N GLU A 26 0.53 -16.03 13.72
CA GLU A 26 1.12 -16.79 12.60
C GLU A 26 1.01 -16.04 11.25
N ASP A 27 -0.06 -15.27 11.04
CA ASP A 27 -0.21 -14.45 9.83
C ASP A 27 0.67 -13.19 9.88
N GLU A 28 0.91 -12.58 11.05
CA GLU A 28 1.89 -11.49 11.21
C GLU A 28 3.36 -11.95 11.02
N GLU A 29 3.72 -13.17 11.44
CA GLU A 29 5.10 -13.68 11.31
C GLU A 29 5.47 -14.15 9.89
N LYS A 30 4.51 -14.32 8.98
CA LYS A 30 4.76 -14.72 7.59
C LYS A 30 5.02 -13.53 6.66
N HIS A 31 5.88 -12.62 7.09
CA HIS A 31 6.64 -11.85 6.12
C HIS A 31 7.76 -12.75 5.59
N ASP A 32 7.45 -13.49 4.52
CA ASP A 32 8.45 -14.13 3.66
C ASP A 32 9.52 -13.07 3.37
N ASP A 33 10.71 -13.23 3.97
CA ASP A 33 11.93 -12.49 3.68
C ASP A 33 12.39 -12.89 2.26
N LYS A 34 11.57 -12.57 1.27
CA LYS A 34 11.93 -12.68 -0.14
C LYS A 34 13.04 -11.69 -0.32
N VAL A 35 14.26 -12.21 -0.47
CA VAL A 35 15.38 -11.50 -1.08
C VAL A 35 14.83 -10.81 -2.32
N ILE A 36 14.67 -9.49 -2.23
CA ILE A 36 14.07 -8.69 -3.27
C ILE A 36 15.09 -8.64 -4.39
N GLU A 37 14.83 -9.38 -5.46
CA GLU A 37 15.70 -9.41 -6.63
C GLU A 37 15.50 -8.10 -7.39
N VAL A 38 16.25 -7.07 -6.97
CA VAL A 38 16.31 -5.78 -7.66
C VAL A 38 17.02 -6.00 -8.99
N GLY A 39 16.32 -5.79 -10.11
CA GLY A 39 16.89 -5.96 -11.45
C GLY A 39 18.11 -5.07 -11.69
N ASP A 40 19.03 -5.48 -12.56
CA ASP A 40 20.16 -4.62 -12.98
C ASP A 40 19.67 -3.53 -13.96
N TYR A 41 19.24 -2.38 -13.43
CA TYR A 41 18.69 -1.27 -14.24
C TYR A 41 19.76 -0.46 -14.98
N SER A 42 21.05 -0.76 -14.75
CA SER A 42 22.20 -0.10 -15.40
C SER A 42 22.13 -0.19 -16.94
N ASN A 43 21.52 -1.26 -17.45
CA ASN A 43 21.43 -1.57 -18.88
C ASN A 43 20.05 -1.30 -19.48
N MET A 44 19.10 -0.74 -18.72
CA MET A 44 17.75 -0.49 -19.20
C MET A 44 17.72 0.61 -20.27
N GLU A 45 17.04 0.36 -21.40
CA GLU A 45 16.72 1.39 -22.39
C GLU A 45 15.53 2.23 -21.89
N ALA A 46 15.84 3.20 -21.02
CA ALA A 46 14.86 4.06 -20.37
C ALA A 46 15.20 5.56 -20.51
N PRO A 47 14.20 6.46 -20.41
CA PRO A 47 14.42 7.89 -20.32
C PRO A 47 15.36 8.26 -19.16
N SER A 48 16.14 9.34 -19.33
CA SER A 48 17.15 9.77 -18.35
C SER A 48 16.57 10.02 -16.94
N SER A 49 15.33 10.49 -16.86
CA SER A 49 14.60 10.69 -15.62
C SER A 49 14.37 9.37 -14.88
N LEU A 50 13.95 8.32 -15.60
CA LEU A 50 13.70 7.00 -15.04
C LEU A 50 15.00 6.35 -14.57
N LYS A 51 16.08 6.46 -15.35
CA LYS A 51 17.43 6.02 -14.94
C LYS A 51 17.91 6.69 -13.66
N THR A 52 17.63 8.00 -13.52
CA THR A 52 17.99 8.75 -12.32
C THR A 52 17.21 8.25 -11.11
N LEU A 53 15.92 7.93 -11.30
CA LEU A 53 15.07 7.38 -10.27
C LEU A 53 15.54 5.98 -9.83
N CYS A 54 15.80 5.06 -10.76
CA CYS A 54 16.37 3.73 -10.44
C CYS A 54 17.70 3.86 -9.69
N ARG A 55 18.60 4.73 -10.18
CA ARG A 55 19.88 4.97 -9.51
C ARG A 55 19.68 5.47 -8.08
N TYR A 56 18.70 6.34 -7.84
CA TYR A 56 18.41 6.82 -6.49
C TYR A 56 17.96 5.69 -5.56
N VAL A 57 17.19 4.73 -6.07
CA VAL A 57 16.83 3.51 -5.31
C VAL A 57 18.10 2.72 -4.96
N GLU A 58 18.91 2.40 -5.97
CA GLU A 58 20.12 1.58 -5.83
C GLU A 58 21.19 2.21 -4.93
N THR A 59 21.41 3.52 -5.04
CA THR A 59 22.53 4.19 -4.36
C THR A 59 22.14 4.81 -3.02
N THR A 60 20.85 4.94 -2.73
CA THR A 60 20.37 5.68 -1.55
C THR A 60 19.33 4.90 -0.75
N LEU A 61 18.22 4.48 -1.37
CA LEU A 61 17.12 3.88 -0.61
C LEU A 61 17.49 2.50 -0.07
N LEU A 62 18.05 1.63 -0.91
CA LEU A 62 18.43 0.27 -0.51
C LEU A 62 19.61 0.25 0.50
N PRO A 63 20.73 0.98 0.29
CA PRO A 63 21.85 0.93 1.22
C PRO A 63 21.54 1.50 2.60
N GLU A 64 20.58 2.43 2.68
CA GLU A 64 20.19 3.09 3.92
C GLU A 64 18.91 2.50 4.53
N ASP A 65 18.34 1.45 3.93
CA ASP A 65 17.07 0.83 4.33
C ASP A 65 15.95 1.87 4.52
N LYS A 66 15.82 2.76 3.54
CA LYS A 66 14.89 3.89 3.56
C LYS A 66 13.69 3.67 2.66
N ILE A 67 12.53 4.02 3.17
CA ILE A 67 11.28 4.17 2.42
C ILE A 67 10.97 5.66 2.19
N LEU A 68 10.23 5.97 1.12
CA LEU A 68 9.77 7.33 0.87
C LEU A 68 8.37 7.52 1.46
N GLN A 69 8.25 8.29 2.54
CA GLN A 69 6.97 8.60 3.16
C GLN A 69 6.35 9.87 2.56
N PHE A 70 5.03 9.83 2.34
CA PHE A 70 4.22 10.93 1.86
C PHE A 70 2.95 11.06 2.69
N THR A 71 2.54 12.29 2.98
CA THR A 71 1.23 12.57 3.55
C THR A 71 0.27 12.97 2.44
N ILE A 72 -0.85 12.26 2.35
CA ILE A 72 -1.96 12.61 1.48
C ILE A 72 -2.93 13.45 2.28
N ASP A 73 -3.02 14.73 1.93
CA ASP A 73 -3.90 15.67 2.61
C ASP A 73 -5.38 15.30 2.36
N LYS A 74 -6.24 15.60 3.34
CA LYS A 74 -7.69 15.36 3.23
C LYS A 74 -8.33 16.01 2.01
N GLU A 75 -7.76 17.08 1.48
CA GLU A 75 -8.26 17.78 0.29
C GLU A 75 -8.11 16.94 -1.00
N VAL A 76 -7.24 15.91 -1.00
CA VAL A 76 -7.01 15.07 -2.17
C VAL A 76 -8.10 14.01 -2.31
N PHE A 77 -8.36 13.23 -1.25
CA PHE A 77 -9.29 12.08 -1.29
C PHE A 77 -10.42 12.15 -0.26
N GLY A 78 -10.56 13.25 0.48
CA GLY A 78 -11.56 13.42 1.54
C GLY A 78 -11.13 12.88 2.91
N GLY A 79 -9.95 12.27 3.02
CA GLY A 79 -9.36 11.80 4.27
C GLY A 79 -7.85 11.98 4.25
N GLU A 80 -7.29 12.40 5.39
CA GLU A 80 -5.83 12.52 5.56
C GLU A 80 -5.25 11.16 5.90
N ARG A 81 -4.16 10.77 5.25
CA ARG A 81 -3.43 9.54 5.55
C ARG A 81 -1.98 9.63 5.13
N ASP A 82 -1.12 8.94 5.86
CA ASP A 82 0.24 8.68 5.41
C ASP A 82 0.27 7.48 4.47
N THR A 83 1.20 7.53 3.52
CA THR A 83 1.52 6.45 2.60
C THR A 83 3.03 6.39 2.40
N PHE A 84 3.53 5.29 1.84
CA PHE A 84 4.94 5.09 1.60
C PHE A 84 5.15 4.45 0.24
N LEU A 85 6.20 4.84 -0.47
CA LEU A 85 6.72 4.10 -1.61
C LEU A 85 7.90 3.26 -1.14
N LEU A 86 7.82 1.97 -1.46
CA LEU A 86 8.92 1.05 -1.29
C LEU A 86 9.87 1.12 -2.51
N PRO A 87 11.13 0.67 -2.37
CA PRO A 87 12.02 0.47 -3.51
C PRO A 87 11.35 -0.29 -4.67
N GLU A 88 10.52 -1.28 -4.36
CA GLU A 88 9.84 -2.14 -5.33
C GLU A 88 8.81 -1.38 -6.15
N ASP A 89 8.03 -0.49 -5.53
CA ASP A 89 7.07 0.36 -6.22
C ASP A 89 7.76 1.18 -7.33
N ILE A 90 8.96 1.66 -7.02
CA ILE A 90 9.76 2.49 -7.92
C ILE A 90 10.38 1.65 -9.03
N THR A 91 10.92 0.48 -8.69
CA THR A 91 11.57 -0.40 -9.66
C THR A 91 10.56 -1.04 -10.61
N GLN A 92 9.37 -1.39 -10.13
CA GLN A 92 8.24 -1.86 -10.97
C GLN A 92 7.75 -0.75 -11.91
N PHE A 93 7.54 0.46 -11.38
CA PHE A 93 7.20 1.62 -12.20
C PHE A 93 8.25 1.87 -13.28
N ALA A 94 9.53 1.77 -12.92
CA ALA A 94 10.62 1.94 -13.86
C ALA A 94 10.72 0.81 -14.89
N GLY A 95 10.48 -0.43 -14.47
CA GLY A 95 10.48 -1.63 -15.29
C GLY A 95 9.32 -1.73 -16.28
N MET A 96 8.40 -0.75 -16.29
CA MET A 96 7.15 -0.81 -17.07
C MET A 96 6.28 -2.01 -16.66
N GLU A 97 6.35 -2.41 -15.40
CA GLU A 97 5.51 -3.45 -14.82
C GLU A 97 4.14 -2.89 -14.41
N GLU A 98 3.27 -3.75 -13.88
CA GLU A 98 2.01 -3.31 -13.30
C GLU A 98 2.27 -2.37 -12.12
N ILE A 99 1.61 -1.21 -12.12
CA ILE A 99 1.80 -0.19 -11.10
C ILE A 99 0.79 -0.37 -9.97
N GLY A 100 1.28 -0.35 -8.73
CA GLY A 100 0.43 -0.43 -7.55
C GLY A 100 -0.46 0.81 -7.36
N ALA A 101 -1.56 0.62 -6.62
CA ALA A 101 -2.47 1.70 -6.23
C ALA A 101 -1.76 2.83 -5.46
N THR A 102 -0.71 2.50 -4.71
CA THR A 102 0.12 3.44 -3.95
C THR A 102 0.84 4.44 -4.86
N VAL A 103 1.48 3.95 -5.94
CA VAL A 103 2.16 4.80 -6.93
C VAL A 103 1.17 5.79 -7.57
N LEU A 104 -0.02 5.30 -7.92
CA LEU A 104 -1.10 6.15 -8.44
C LEU A 104 -1.56 7.19 -7.43
N ALA A 105 -1.75 6.81 -6.16
CA ALA A 105 -2.17 7.71 -5.10
C ALA A 105 -1.15 8.85 -4.88
N VAL A 106 0.14 8.53 -4.85
CA VAL A 106 1.23 9.53 -4.74
C VAL A 106 1.25 10.46 -5.96
N TYR A 107 1.03 9.94 -7.17
CA TYR A 107 0.96 10.78 -8.36
C TYR A 107 -0.28 11.71 -8.35
N MET A 108 -1.44 11.21 -7.92
CA MET A 108 -2.64 12.04 -7.74
C MET A 108 -2.42 13.14 -6.69
N ARG A 109 -1.71 12.83 -5.59
CA ARG A 109 -1.29 13.83 -4.60
C ARG A 109 -0.41 14.91 -5.22
N TYR A 110 0.53 14.56 -6.11
CA TYR A 110 1.32 15.54 -6.85
C TYR A 110 0.45 16.39 -7.80
N LEU A 111 -0.45 15.77 -8.56
CA LEU A 111 -1.35 16.49 -9.46
C LEU A 111 -2.26 17.47 -8.70
N HIS A 112 -2.71 17.12 -7.51
CA HIS A 112 -3.46 18.02 -6.65
C HIS A 112 -2.68 19.31 -6.32
N ASP A 113 -1.38 19.21 -6.01
CA ASP A 113 -0.55 20.41 -5.78
C ASP A 113 -0.41 21.28 -7.04
N VAL A 114 -0.26 20.66 -8.20
CA VAL A 114 -0.21 21.38 -9.49
C VAL A 114 -1.52 22.14 -9.72
N LEU A 115 -2.67 21.51 -9.47
CA LEU A 115 -3.98 22.15 -9.60
C LEU A 115 -4.18 23.26 -8.55
N LYS A 116 -3.66 23.07 -7.34
CA LYS A 116 -3.69 24.09 -6.28
C LYS A 116 -2.94 25.34 -6.69
N GLN A 117 -1.74 25.17 -7.27
CA GLN A 117 -0.96 26.29 -7.81
C GLN A 117 -1.67 27.02 -8.96
N ALA A 118 -2.46 26.28 -9.76
CA ALA A 118 -3.25 26.85 -10.84
C ALA A 118 -4.60 27.43 -10.39
N ASN A 119 -4.96 27.33 -9.10
CA ASN A 119 -6.27 27.68 -8.56
C ASN A 119 -7.43 26.90 -9.23
N MET A 120 -7.20 25.62 -9.52
CA MET A 120 -8.10 24.72 -10.26
C MET A 120 -8.65 23.56 -9.42
N CYS A 121 -8.38 23.52 -8.11
CA CYS A 121 -8.82 22.41 -7.24
C CYS A 121 -10.32 22.13 -7.30
N SER A 122 -11.17 23.15 -7.47
CA SER A 122 -12.63 22.98 -7.50
C SER A 122 -13.16 22.34 -8.79
N MET A 123 -12.31 22.12 -9.80
CA MET A 123 -12.72 21.54 -11.09
C MET A 123 -12.48 20.04 -11.18
N VAL A 124 -11.71 19.47 -10.25
CA VAL A 124 -11.31 18.05 -10.28
C VAL A 124 -11.48 17.47 -8.88
N GLY A 125 -12.15 16.32 -8.77
CA GLY A 125 -12.10 15.48 -7.58
C GLY A 125 -11.29 14.23 -7.87
N PHE A 126 -10.31 13.92 -7.02
CA PHE A 126 -9.60 12.65 -7.10
C PHE A 126 -10.32 11.58 -6.27
N ILE A 127 -10.31 10.34 -6.75
CA ILE A 127 -10.83 9.19 -6.03
C ILE A 127 -9.66 8.31 -5.67
N ASP A 128 -9.59 7.91 -4.40
CA ASP A 128 -8.55 7.01 -3.92
C ASP A 128 -8.60 5.69 -4.70
N PRO A 129 -7.53 5.30 -5.43
CA PRO A 129 -7.52 4.06 -6.20
C PRO A 129 -7.86 2.81 -5.39
N ALA A 130 -7.50 2.78 -4.10
CA ALA A 130 -7.79 1.65 -3.22
C ALA A 130 -9.28 1.50 -2.88
N THR A 131 -10.08 2.57 -3.03
CA THR A 131 -11.52 2.54 -2.75
C THR A 131 -12.35 2.02 -3.92
N VAL A 132 -11.83 2.14 -5.15
CA VAL A 132 -12.52 1.66 -6.35
C VAL A 132 -12.45 0.13 -6.44
N SER A 133 -11.34 -0.47 -6.02
CA SER A 133 -11.17 -1.93 -6.02
C SER A 133 -12.08 -2.62 -4.98
N ALA A 134 -12.26 -2.02 -3.80
CA ALA A 134 -13.06 -2.58 -2.71
C ALA A 134 -14.56 -2.77 -3.05
N ASN A 135 -15.10 -2.01 -4.00
CA ASN A 135 -16.53 -2.02 -4.32
C ASN A 135 -16.88 -2.86 -5.58
N SER A 136 -15.91 -3.55 -6.17
CA SER A 136 -16.14 -4.34 -7.39
C SER A 136 -16.78 -5.73 -7.12
N GLY A 137 -16.99 -6.10 -5.85
CA GLY A 137 -17.47 -7.43 -5.43
C GLY A 137 -18.97 -7.59 -5.16
N THR A 138 -19.82 -6.56 -5.31
CA THR A 138 -21.24 -6.64 -4.91
C THR A 138 -22.23 -6.24 -6.01
N ILE A 139 -21.88 -6.46 -7.29
CA ILE A 139 -22.86 -6.45 -8.39
C ILE A 139 -23.44 -7.87 -8.57
N ALA A 140 -23.99 -8.44 -7.51
CA ALA A 140 -24.78 -9.68 -7.59
C ALA A 140 -26.27 -9.47 -7.28
N ASP A 141 -26.67 -8.32 -6.73
CA ASP A 141 -28.06 -8.06 -6.32
C ASP A 141 -28.61 -6.75 -6.93
N ARG A 142 -28.87 -6.76 -8.23
CA ARG A 142 -29.83 -5.84 -8.86
C ARG A 142 -30.81 -6.59 -9.74
#